data_AF-A0AAV6JPA1-F1
#
_entry.id   AF-A0AAV6JPA1-F1
#
_cell.length_a   1.000
_cell.length_b   1.000
_cell.length_c   1.000
_cell.angle_alpha   90.00
_cell.angle_beta   90.00
_cell.angle_gamma   90.00
#
_symmetry.space_group_name_H-M   'P 1'
#
loop_
_entity.id
_entity.type
_entity.pdbx_description
1 polymer ?
#
loop_
_entity_poly.entity_id
_entity_poly.type
_entity_poly.pdbx_seq_one_letter_code
_entity_poly.pdbx_strand_id
1 'polypeptide(L)'
;MGKQSLYNVEIGVEVKGFGESDMWNHHFCFRKIESEIDSVTGGRLFKVNGQPVFIRGGNWILSDGLLWLSKKRYQTDIKFHSDMNFNMIRCWGGGLAERPEFYHYCDFYGLLVWEEFWITGDCDGRGVPISNPDGPLDHELFLLCARDTVKLLRNHPSLALWVGGNEQVPPEDINTALKDELKLHPYFQISTQSGNSQEDIFPLLDDPSQYLDGTRIYIQGSMWDGFADGKGGFSDGPYEIQYPESFFKDDFYKYGFNPEVVSVGMPIAATIRATMPQEGWQIPLFKKLSNGYVEEVPNPMWEYHKYIAYSKPGLVHDQILLYGTPTDLDDFCLKAQLVNYVQYRALLEGWTSRMWSKYTGVLIWKNQNPWTGLRGKVMDWEDSSPSIIYDMQVVNTTSDELSNVAIEVNFYWLYLLGGDYKLLEPYRKKKVLLKITSQVFIGGSAYEIRMHVRNTSKKPDSENLLYKNRFIERDSDGDFDVASLEPVNSRIEGKKEGGLIRRIFRRFQHEANALRVTEVNGTEVGVAFFLHFSVHAWKPDHKEGEDTRILPVHYSDNYFSLASGEDFSVFKSK
;
A
#
# COMPACT_ATOMS: atom_id res chain seq x y z
N MET A 1 1.92 11.09 12.67
CA MET A 1 3.00 11.92 13.24
C MET A 1 2.62 13.39 13.47
N GLY A 2 1.35 13.78 13.31
CA GLY A 2 0.89 15.15 13.53
C GLY A 2 0.38 15.80 12.24
N LYS A 3 0.11 17.11 12.31
CA LYS A 3 -0.34 17.93 11.18
C LYS A 3 0.82 18.36 10.28
N GLN A 4 0.54 18.58 9.01
CA GLN A 4 1.45 19.12 8.00
C GLN A 4 1.44 20.65 8.06
N SER A 5 2.06 21.24 9.08
CA SER A 5 2.08 22.70 9.24
C SER A 5 2.90 23.38 8.15
N LEU A 6 2.23 24.03 7.20
CA LEU A 6 2.85 24.84 6.15
C LEU A 6 2.76 26.33 6.51
N TYR A 7 3.90 27.02 6.44
CA TYR A 7 4.04 28.46 6.58
C TYR A 7 4.21 29.09 5.20
N ASN A 8 3.84 30.35 5.06
CA ASN A 8 4.06 31.11 3.83
C ASN A 8 5.21 32.10 4.05
N VAL A 9 6.15 32.15 3.11
CA VAL A 9 7.13 33.23 3.03
C VAL A 9 6.80 34.10 1.83
N GLU A 10 6.86 35.41 2.00
CA GLU A 10 6.72 36.39 0.93
C GLU A 10 7.96 37.28 0.91
N ILE A 11 8.60 37.37 -0.25
CA ILE A 11 9.80 38.17 -0.48
C ILE A 11 9.45 39.18 -1.58
N GLY A 12 9.31 40.44 -1.19
CA GLY A 12 9.12 41.56 -2.11
C GLY A 12 10.44 42.28 -2.38
N VAL A 13 10.62 42.73 -3.63
CA VAL A 13 11.73 43.59 -4.03
C VAL A 13 11.18 44.95 -4.39
N GLU A 14 11.56 45.98 -3.63
CA GLU A 14 11.19 47.35 -3.92
C GLU A 14 12.36 48.12 -4.56
N VAL A 15 12.08 48.83 -5.65
CA VAL A 15 13.03 49.75 -6.25
C VAL A 15 12.73 51.15 -5.72
N LYS A 16 13.73 51.73 -5.06
CA LYS A 16 13.62 53.05 -4.42
C LYS A 16 13.10 54.09 -5.43
N GLY A 17 11.96 54.71 -5.10
CA GLY A 17 11.32 55.73 -5.92
C GLY A 17 10.37 55.19 -7.01
N PHE A 18 10.27 53.87 -7.18
CA PHE A 18 9.39 53.22 -8.16
C PHE A 18 8.39 52.25 -7.51
N GLY A 19 8.61 51.84 -6.26
CA GLY A 19 7.73 50.94 -5.52
C GLY A 19 8.11 49.46 -5.69
N GLU A 20 7.14 48.56 -5.51
CA GLU A 20 7.33 47.12 -5.71
C GLU A 20 7.70 46.81 -7.18
N SER A 21 8.78 46.06 -7.36
CA SER A 21 9.26 45.60 -8.66
C SER A 21 8.98 44.13 -8.90
N ASP A 22 9.03 43.31 -7.85
CA ASP A 22 8.79 41.87 -7.93
C ASP A 22 8.34 41.33 -6.57
N MET A 23 7.62 40.20 -6.59
CA MET A 23 7.21 39.48 -5.40
C MET A 23 7.22 37.98 -5.64
N TRP A 24 7.88 37.26 -4.74
CA TRP A 24 7.94 35.80 -4.73
C TRP A 24 7.33 35.26 -3.44
N ASN A 25 6.55 34.19 -3.55
CA ASN A 25 5.99 33.49 -2.40
C ASN A 25 6.25 31.98 -2.49
N HIS A 26 6.33 31.34 -1.33
CA HIS A 26 6.47 29.88 -1.26
C HIS A 26 6.00 29.33 0.09
N HIS A 27 5.44 28.12 0.04
CA HIS A 27 5.09 27.40 1.25
C HIS A 27 6.28 26.59 1.76
N PHE A 28 6.56 26.66 3.04
CA PHE A 28 7.66 25.92 3.66
C PHE A 28 7.24 25.33 5.01
N CYS A 29 8.03 24.39 5.55
CA CYS A 29 7.88 24.02 6.94
C CYS A 29 9.21 23.69 7.64
N PHE A 30 9.18 23.82 8.96
CA PHE A 30 10.29 23.43 9.81
C PHE A 30 10.20 21.94 10.12
N ARG A 31 11.16 21.18 9.60
CA ARG A 31 11.38 19.78 9.96
C ARG A 31 12.85 19.43 9.80
N LYS A 32 13.29 18.40 10.52
CA LYS A 32 14.57 17.73 10.30
C LYS A 32 14.29 16.31 9.81
N ILE A 33 14.88 15.93 8.68
CA ILE A 33 14.87 14.55 8.19
C ILE A 33 16.27 14.00 8.42
N GLU A 34 16.35 12.86 9.08
CA GLU A 34 17.60 12.16 9.36
C GLU A 34 17.52 10.76 8.77
N SER A 35 18.65 10.21 8.33
CA SER A 35 18.66 8.86 7.80
C SER A 35 20.00 8.18 8.06
N GLU A 36 19.93 6.92 8.46
CA GLU A 36 21.08 6.08 8.80
C GLU A 36 20.86 4.64 8.33
N ILE A 37 21.92 3.85 8.23
CA ILE A 37 21.80 2.39 8.07
C ILE A 37 21.57 1.83 9.46
N ASP A 38 20.43 1.20 9.68
CA ASP A 38 20.10 0.60 10.95
C ASP A 38 20.94 -0.67 11.18
N SER A 39 21.60 -0.74 12.32
CA SER A 39 22.54 -1.83 12.64
C SER A 39 21.87 -3.19 12.88
N VAL A 40 20.57 -3.20 13.21
CA VAL A 40 19.82 -4.42 13.51
C VAL A 40 19.31 -5.07 12.22
N THR A 41 18.70 -4.27 11.36
CA THR A 41 18.05 -4.71 10.13
C THR A 41 18.97 -4.68 8.91
N GLY A 42 20.04 -3.87 8.95
CA GLY A 42 20.87 -3.55 7.79
C GLY A 42 20.17 -2.65 6.76
N GLY A 43 18.91 -2.28 6.98
CA GLY A 43 18.13 -1.43 6.11
C GLY A 43 18.33 0.05 6.42
N ARG A 44 18.09 0.92 5.44
CA ARG A 44 18.05 2.37 5.66
C ARG A 44 16.84 2.73 6.51
N LEU A 45 17.09 3.44 7.60
CA LEU A 45 16.08 3.98 8.50
C LEU A 45 15.95 5.50 8.28
N PHE A 46 14.72 6.00 8.38
CA PHE A 46 14.43 7.43 8.33
C PHE A 46 13.86 7.89 9.67
N LYS A 47 14.23 9.10 10.08
CA LYS A 47 13.61 9.82 11.20
C LYS A 47 13.12 11.18 10.73
N VAL A 48 11.94 11.58 11.18
CA VAL A 48 11.41 12.93 10.98
C VAL A 48 11.24 13.56 12.35
N ASN A 49 11.94 14.66 12.59
CA ASN A 49 12.00 15.34 13.90
C ASN A 49 12.40 14.38 15.04
N GLY A 50 13.42 13.54 14.79
CA GLY A 50 13.93 12.56 15.74
C GLY A 50 13.07 11.30 15.91
N GLN A 51 11.88 11.24 15.31
CA GLN A 51 10.99 10.08 15.41
C GLN A 51 11.22 9.12 14.23
N PRO A 52 11.54 7.83 14.48
CA PRO A 52 11.71 6.85 13.40
C PRO A 52 10.39 6.63 12.63
N VAL A 53 10.50 6.58 11.31
CA VAL A 53 9.36 6.41 10.40
C VAL A 53 9.54 5.13 9.61
N PHE A 54 8.66 4.16 9.83
CA PHE A 54 8.68 2.94 9.04
C PHE A 54 8.12 3.27 7.67
N ILE A 55 8.95 3.16 6.63
CA ILE A 55 8.55 3.61 5.31
C ILE A 55 7.56 2.61 4.71
N ARG A 56 6.39 3.14 4.31
CA ARG A 56 5.40 2.43 3.51
C ARG A 56 5.03 3.34 2.37
N GLY A 57 5.23 2.86 1.15
CA GLY A 57 5.10 3.75 0.04
C GLY A 57 5.05 3.06 -1.29
N GLY A 58 5.31 3.88 -2.28
CA GLY A 58 5.10 3.52 -3.66
C GLY A 58 6.14 4.10 -4.59
N ASN A 59 6.36 3.40 -5.69
CA ASN A 59 7.14 3.89 -6.80
C ASN A 59 6.23 4.61 -7.77
N TRP A 60 6.50 5.89 -7.91
CA TRP A 60 5.87 6.80 -8.84
C TRP A 60 6.63 6.82 -10.15
N ILE A 61 5.90 6.57 -11.21
CA ILE A 61 6.34 6.82 -12.58
C ILE A 61 5.42 7.88 -13.19
N LEU A 62 5.60 8.19 -14.47
CA LEU A 62 4.73 9.12 -15.19
C LEU A 62 3.24 8.78 -14.98
N SER A 63 2.47 9.75 -14.48
CA SER A 63 1.00 9.62 -14.42
C SER A 63 0.38 9.65 -15.81
N ASP A 64 1.05 10.17 -16.84
CA ASP A 64 0.53 10.22 -18.20
C ASP A 64 1.63 10.08 -19.26
N GLY A 65 1.49 9.14 -20.21
CA GLY A 65 2.48 8.91 -21.27
C GLY A 65 2.62 10.06 -22.28
N LEU A 66 1.64 10.96 -22.34
CA LEU A 66 1.68 12.20 -23.13
C LEU A 66 1.99 13.43 -22.27
N LEU A 67 2.31 13.23 -20.99
CA LEU A 67 2.64 14.28 -20.02
C LEU A 67 1.51 15.32 -19.83
N TRP A 68 0.26 14.88 -19.98
CA TRP A 68 -0.94 15.68 -19.68
C TRP A 68 -1.21 15.76 -18.17
N LEU A 69 -0.28 16.42 -17.48
CA LEU A 69 -0.20 16.48 -16.03
C LEU A 69 -0.92 17.73 -15.50
N SER A 70 -2.21 17.59 -15.19
CA SER A 70 -3.01 18.66 -14.60
C SER A 70 -2.86 18.70 -13.07
N LYS A 71 -3.08 19.88 -12.47
CA LYS A 71 -3.11 20.02 -11.00
C LYS A 71 -4.12 19.08 -10.35
N LYS A 72 -5.29 18.92 -10.97
CA LYS A 72 -6.35 18.02 -10.50
C LYS A 72 -5.86 16.57 -10.49
N ARG A 73 -5.14 16.13 -11.52
CA ARG A 73 -4.60 14.76 -11.57
C ARG A 73 -3.58 14.53 -10.46
N TYR A 74 -2.61 15.42 -10.28
CA TYR A 74 -1.69 15.31 -9.14
C TYR A 74 -2.42 15.30 -7.80
N GLN A 75 -3.40 16.19 -7.62
CA GLN A 75 -4.17 16.22 -6.38
C GLN A 75 -4.83 14.87 -6.11
N THR A 76 -5.49 14.29 -7.12
CA THR A 76 -6.17 12.99 -7.02
C THR A 76 -5.18 11.87 -6.73
N ASP A 77 -4.14 11.73 -7.55
CA ASP A 77 -3.17 10.63 -7.46
C ASP A 77 -2.44 10.66 -6.12
N ILE A 78 -2.00 11.84 -5.66
CA ILE A 78 -1.28 12.00 -4.39
C ILE A 78 -2.23 11.82 -3.21
N LYS A 79 -3.48 12.28 -3.32
CA LYS A 79 -4.48 11.99 -2.30
C LYS A 79 -4.70 10.49 -2.16
N PHE A 80 -4.75 9.71 -3.24
CA PHE A 80 -4.88 8.26 -3.14
C PHE A 80 -3.70 7.61 -2.39
N HIS A 81 -2.47 8.09 -2.60
CA HIS A 81 -1.31 7.63 -1.79
C HIS A 81 -1.51 7.93 -0.30
N SER A 82 -1.97 9.14 0.03
CA SER A 82 -2.30 9.53 1.41
C SER A 82 -3.43 8.68 1.99
N ASP A 83 -4.50 8.44 1.24
CA ASP A 83 -5.64 7.62 1.64
C ASP A 83 -5.23 6.16 1.90
N MET A 84 -4.23 5.63 1.20
CA MET A 84 -3.63 4.32 1.46
C MET A 84 -2.73 4.28 2.70
N ASN A 85 -2.62 5.39 3.45
CA ASN A 85 -1.69 5.57 4.56
C ASN A 85 -0.22 5.32 4.16
N PHE A 86 0.14 5.60 2.90
CA PHE A 86 1.54 5.72 2.55
C PHE A 86 2.14 6.97 3.18
N ASN A 87 3.46 6.93 3.38
CA ASN A 87 4.24 8.02 3.95
C ASN A 87 5.45 8.39 3.09
N MET A 88 5.72 7.67 2.00
CA MET A 88 6.74 8.02 1.02
C MET A 88 6.31 7.68 -0.40
N ILE A 89 6.69 8.54 -1.34
CA ILE A 89 6.62 8.29 -2.78
C ILE A 89 8.05 8.38 -3.33
N ARG A 90 8.46 7.39 -4.12
CA ARG A 90 9.72 7.40 -4.87
C ARG A 90 9.45 7.74 -6.32
N CYS A 91 9.88 8.92 -6.75
CA CYS A 91 9.91 9.30 -8.15
C CYS A 91 11.06 8.54 -8.83
N TRP A 92 10.69 7.57 -9.67
CA TRP A 92 11.64 6.70 -10.34
C TRP A 92 12.38 7.40 -11.48
N GLY A 93 13.68 7.13 -11.62
CA GLY A 93 14.61 7.84 -12.48
C GLY A 93 14.38 7.76 -13.99
N GLY A 94 13.60 6.82 -14.53
CA GLY A 94 13.23 6.89 -15.96
C GLY A 94 11.97 7.71 -16.25
N GLY A 95 11.44 8.42 -15.24
CA GLY A 95 10.41 9.44 -15.41
C GLY A 95 11.00 10.85 -15.57
N LEU A 96 10.20 11.86 -15.22
CA LEU A 96 10.67 13.23 -15.01
C LEU A 96 10.88 13.47 -13.52
N ALA A 97 11.71 14.48 -13.23
CA ALA A 97 11.54 15.18 -11.97
C ALA A 97 10.21 15.91 -12.02
N GLU A 98 9.28 15.54 -11.14
CA GLU A 98 7.88 15.95 -11.30
C GLU A 98 7.68 17.48 -11.21
N ARG A 99 6.51 17.95 -11.64
CA ARG A 99 6.22 19.39 -11.59
C ARG A 99 6.03 19.87 -10.15
N PRO A 100 6.29 21.15 -9.83
CA PRO A 100 6.11 21.69 -8.47
C PRO A 100 4.74 21.39 -7.84
N GLU A 101 3.68 21.24 -8.64
CA GLU A 101 2.36 20.87 -8.13
C GLU A 101 2.30 19.47 -7.52
N PHE A 102 3.06 18.50 -8.02
CA PHE A 102 3.22 17.19 -7.39
C PHE A 102 3.73 17.35 -5.95
N TYR A 103 4.85 18.07 -5.79
CA TYR A 103 5.49 18.27 -4.50
C TYR A 103 4.62 19.10 -3.56
N HIS A 104 3.90 20.09 -4.07
CA HIS A 104 2.93 20.86 -3.30
C HIS A 104 1.86 19.96 -2.67
N TYR A 105 1.31 19.00 -3.43
CA TYR A 105 0.34 18.06 -2.87
C TYR A 105 1.00 17.05 -1.92
N CYS A 106 2.25 16.62 -2.18
CA CYS A 106 3.01 15.82 -1.21
C CYS A 106 3.25 16.58 0.11
N ASP A 107 3.56 17.88 0.05
CA ASP A 107 3.71 18.75 1.22
C ASP A 107 2.41 18.83 2.01
N PHE A 108 1.30 19.04 1.30
CA PHE A 108 -0.04 19.19 1.87
C PHE A 108 -0.52 17.89 2.54
N TYR A 109 -0.33 16.74 1.88
CA TYR A 109 -0.76 15.43 2.38
C TYR A 109 0.26 14.76 3.31
N GLY A 110 1.48 15.29 3.42
CA GLY A 110 2.50 14.80 4.33
C GLY A 110 3.17 13.50 3.87
N LEU A 111 3.45 13.42 2.57
CA LEU A 111 4.13 12.30 1.94
C LEU A 111 5.59 12.68 1.69
N LEU A 112 6.53 11.90 2.20
CA LEU A 112 7.95 12.08 1.89
C LEU A 112 8.20 11.79 0.41
N VAL A 113 9.11 12.53 -0.22
CA VAL A 113 9.50 12.29 -1.61
C VAL A 113 10.96 11.87 -1.68
N TRP A 114 11.18 10.69 -2.25
CA TRP A 114 12.47 10.24 -2.76
C TRP A 114 12.54 10.66 -4.22
N GLU A 115 13.54 11.46 -4.57
CA GLU A 115 13.70 11.98 -5.93
C GLU A 115 14.93 11.41 -6.62
N GLU A 116 14.75 10.75 -7.76
CA GLU A 116 15.84 10.25 -8.59
C GLU A 116 16.17 11.20 -9.74
N PHE A 117 17.46 11.33 -10.04
CA PHE A 117 17.90 11.89 -11.31
C PHE A 117 17.73 10.88 -12.44
N TRP A 118 17.78 11.38 -13.68
CA TRP A 118 17.29 10.67 -14.87
C TRP A 118 18.23 9.59 -15.41
N ILE A 119 18.67 8.69 -14.53
CA ILE A 119 19.55 7.56 -14.82
C ILE A 119 18.83 6.28 -14.43
N THR A 120 18.80 5.28 -15.30
CA THR A 120 18.18 3.98 -15.00
C THR A 120 18.97 2.80 -15.54
N GLY A 121 19.10 1.75 -14.73
CA GLY A 121 19.70 0.48 -15.12
C GLY A 121 19.03 -0.18 -16.34
N ASP A 122 17.72 0.02 -16.52
CA ASP A 122 16.91 -0.56 -17.61
C ASP A 122 17.26 0.00 -19.00
N CYS A 123 17.65 1.26 -19.07
CA CYS A 123 17.96 1.96 -20.33
C CYS A 123 19.47 2.12 -20.52
N ASP A 124 20.20 2.44 -19.45
CA ASP A 124 21.56 2.95 -19.55
C ASP A 124 22.64 2.04 -18.95
N GLY A 125 22.31 1.10 -18.07
CA GLY A 125 23.31 0.69 -17.07
C GLY A 125 23.76 -0.76 -17.03
N ARG A 126 22.86 -1.73 -17.26
CA ARG A 126 23.07 -3.09 -16.73
C ARG A 126 23.05 -4.24 -17.73
N GLY A 127 22.83 -3.97 -19.01
CA GLY A 127 22.94 -5.00 -20.05
C GLY A 127 24.33 -5.67 -20.06
N VAL A 128 24.43 -6.88 -20.62
CA VAL A 128 25.72 -7.46 -21.01
C VAL A 128 25.69 -7.67 -22.53
N PRO A 129 26.41 -6.83 -23.31
CA PRO A 129 27.24 -5.70 -22.88
C PRO A 129 26.39 -4.53 -22.34
N ILE A 130 27.03 -3.65 -21.55
CA ILE A 130 26.38 -2.43 -21.04
C ILE A 130 25.91 -1.61 -22.23
N SER A 131 24.64 -1.20 -22.22
CA SER A 131 24.00 -0.50 -23.33
C SER A 131 24.52 0.92 -23.50
N ASN A 132 24.81 1.62 -22.40
CA ASN A 132 25.23 3.03 -22.40
C ASN A 132 26.21 3.34 -21.25
N PRO A 133 27.46 2.85 -21.29
CA PRO A 133 28.39 2.93 -20.17
C PRO A 133 28.74 4.37 -19.76
N ASP A 134 28.65 5.31 -20.70
CA ASP A 134 28.95 6.73 -20.50
C ASP A 134 27.68 7.60 -20.67
N GLY A 135 26.49 7.02 -20.49
CA GLY A 135 25.23 7.75 -20.57
C GLY A 135 25.02 8.67 -19.37
N PRO A 136 24.49 9.89 -19.55
CA PRO A 136 23.91 10.50 -20.76
C PRO A 136 24.96 11.08 -21.73
N LEU A 137 24.58 11.43 -22.96
CA LEU A 137 25.53 11.90 -23.98
C LEU A 137 26.18 13.28 -23.70
N ASP A 138 25.55 14.12 -22.87
CA ASP A 138 26.01 15.47 -22.55
C ASP A 138 25.96 15.68 -21.03
N HIS A 139 27.11 15.50 -20.38
CA HIS A 139 27.24 15.56 -18.92
C HIS A 139 27.10 16.98 -18.38
N GLU A 140 27.57 17.98 -19.12
CA GLU A 140 27.45 19.39 -18.73
C GLU A 140 25.99 19.85 -18.78
N LEU A 141 25.27 19.47 -19.84
CA LEU A 141 23.83 19.73 -19.93
C LEU A 141 23.06 18.98 -18.84
N PHE A 142 23.42 17.72 -18.54
CA PHE A 142 22.81 16.99 -17.45
C PHE A 142 22.99 17.70 -16.11
N LEU A 143 24.22 18.12 -15.78
CA LEU A 143 24.50 18.84 -14.54
C LEU A 143 23.81 20.21 -14.50
N LEU A 144 23.70 20.90 -15.63
CA LEU A 144 22.93 22.15 -15.73
C LEU A 144 21.45 21.90 -15.37
N CYS A 145 20.82 20.89 -15.98
CA CYS A 145 19.43 20.51 -15.71
C CYS A 145 19.22 20.02 -14.27
N ALA A 146 20.15 19.23 -13.73
CA ALA A 146 20.11 18.76 -12.35
C ALA A 146 20.17 19.93 -11.36
N ARG A 147 21.09 20.89 -11.58
CA ARG A 147 21.21 22.10 -10.75
C ARG A 147 19.96 22.96 -10.77
N ASP A 148 19.34 23.11 -11.94
CA ASP A 148 18.08 23.86 -12.08
C ASP A 148 16.92 23.15 -11.36
N THR A 149 16.81 21.84 -11.53
CA THR A 149 15.81 20.98 -10.87
C THR A 149 15.92 21.06 -9.35
N VAL A 150 17.14 20.98 -8.80
CA VAL A 150 17.33 21.10 -7.34
C VAL A 150 16.89 22.48 -6.85
N LYS A 151 17.22 23.57 -7.56
CA LYS A 151 16.78 24.92 -7.18
C LYS A 151 15.27 25.06 -7.20
N LEU A 152 14.61 24.45 -8.18
CA LEU A 152 13.15 24.42 -8.30
C LEU A 152 12.50 23.68 -7.13
N LEU A 153 13.08 22.56 -6.69
CA LEU A 153 12.41 21.61 -5.81
C LEU A 153 12.84 21.66 -4.33
N ARG A 154 14.05 22.14 -4.02
CA ARG A 154 14.64 22.07 -2.66
C ARG A 154 13.85 22.78 -1.56
N ASN A 155 12.93 23.66 -1.92
CA ASN A 155 12.08 24.35 -0.96
C ASN A 155 10.83 23.53 -0.54
N HIS A 156 10.56 22.40 -1.19
CA HIS A 156 9.43 21.54 -0.83
C HIS A 156 9.74 20.71 0.42
N PRO A 157 8.95 20.82 1.50
CA PRO A 157 9.21 20.08 2.71
C PRO A 157 9.08 18.56 2.58
N SER A 158 8.26 18.08 1.65
CA SER A 158 8.06 16.66 1.34
C SER A 158 9.32 15.98 0.84
N LEU A 159 10.13 16.67 0.03
CA LEU A 159 11.39 16.15 -0.49
C LEU A 159 12.30 15.71 0.68
N ALA A 160 12.72 14.45 0.66
CA ALA A 160 13.43 13.79 1.75
C ALA A 160 14.86 13.41 1.37
N LEU A 161 15.10 13.00 0.12
CA LEU A 161 16.41 12.64 -0.39
C LEU A 161 16.49 12.79 -1.90
N TRP A 162 17.73 12.98 -2.36
CA TRP A 162 18.13 12.91 -3.76
C TRP A 162 18.86 11.60 -4.03
N VAL A 163 18.59 10.97 -5.16
CA VAL A 163 19.21 9.72 -5.55
C VAL A 163 19.74 9.79 -6.99
N GLY A 164 20.98 9.34 -7.21
CA GLY A 164 21.66 9.48 -8.49
C GLY A 164 20.98 8.74 -9.65
N GLY A 165 20.40 7.58 -9.40
CA GLY A 165 19.70 6.81 -10.42
C GLY A 165 19.00 5.56 -9.89
N ASN A 166 18.09 5.04 -10.71
CA ASN A 166 17.41 3.77 -10.51
C ASN A 166 18.36 2.62 -10.82
N GLU A 167 18.65 1.79 -9.82
CA GLU A 167 19.50 0.60 -9.97
C GLU A 167 20.83 0.89 -10.67
N GLN A 168 21.27 2.13 -10.71
CA GLN A 168 22.47 2.50 -11.44
C GLN A 168 22.97 3.80 -10.85
N VAL A 169 24.29 3.92 -10.79
CA VAL A 169 24.92 5.19 -10.42
C VAL A 169 25.16 6.01 -11.69
N PRO A 170 25.10 7.34 -11.62
CA PRO A 170 25.56 8.18 -12.72
C PRO A 170 27.04 7.89 -13.05
N PRO A 171 27.50 8.24 -14.27
CA PRO A 171 28.93 8.28 -14.60
C PRO A 171 29.76 9.00 -13.55
N GLU A 172 31.04 8.64 -13.45
CA GLU A 172 31.90 9.04 -12.33
C GLU A 172 31.99 10.56 -12.13
N ASP A 173 32.11 11.32 -13.21
CA ASP A 173 32.21 12.77 -13.18
C ASP A 173 30.88 13.44 -12.76
N ILE A 174 29.74 12.97 -13.28
CA ILE A 174 28.40 13.42 -12.86
C ILE A 174 28.16 13.09 -11.38
N ASN A 175 28.41 11.85 -10.98
CA ASN A 175 28.16 11.39 -9.61
C ASN A 175 29.06 12.13 -8.61
N THR A 176 30.32 12.41 -8.97
CA THR A 176 31.23 13.20 -8.15
C THR A 176 30.72 14.64 -7.98
N ALA A 177 30.32 15.29 -9.07
CA ALA A 177 29.77 16.64 -9.00
C ALA A 177 28.50 16.70 -8.14
N LEU A 178 27.58 15.75 -8.29
CA LEU A 178 26.37 15.68 -7.46
C LEU A 178 26.69 15.42 -5.97
N LYS A 179 27.64 14.53 -5.67
CA LYS A 179 28.08 14.27 -4.28
C LYS A 179 28.65 15.52 -3.61
N ASP A 180 29.41 16.32 -4.35
CA ASP A 180 30.02 17.54 -3.83
C ASP A 180 28.98 18.66 -3.64
N GLU A 181 28.09 18.86 -4.62
CA GLU A 181 27.09 19.94 -4.60
C GLU A 181 25.90 19.67 -3.66
N LEU A 182 25.50 18.40 -3.51
CA LEU A 182 24.39 17.95 -2.64
C LEU A 182 24.90 17.32 -1.35
N LYS A 183 26.12 17.67 -0.93
CA LYS A 183 26.69 17.19 0.32
C LYS A 183 25.84 17.66 1.50
N LEU A 184 25.46 16.71 2.35
CA LEU A 184 24.72 17.01 3.58
C LEU A 184 25.58 17.85 4.52
N HIS A 185 25.05 18.98 4.98
CA HIS A 185 25.73 19.87 5.92
C HIS A 185 25.90 19.19 7.30
N PRO A 186 27.02 19.41 8.04
CA PRO A 186 27.30 18.71 9.30
C PRO A 186 26.20 18.81 10.37
N TYR A 187 25.47 19.93 10.44
CA TYR A 187 24.30 20.08 11.32
C TYR A 187 23.24 18.98 11.11
N PHE A 188 23.08 18.51 9.88
CA PHE A 188 22.15 17.44 9.52
C PHE A 188 22.81 16.05 9.53
N GLN A 189 24.14 15.96 9.65
CA GLN A 189 24.86 14.69 9.80
C GLN A 189 24.87 14.16 11.23
N ILE A 190 24.82 15.05 12.24
CA ILE A 190 24.93 14.65 13.65
C ILE A 190 23.67 13.88 14.05
N SER A 191 23.80 12.55 14.10
CA SER A 191 22.94 11.68 14.90
C SER A 191 23.25 11.94 16.37
N THR A 192 22.23 11.94 17.24
CA THR A 192 22.32 12.19 18.68
C THR A 192 23.04 11.07 19.46
N GLN A 193 24.19 10.59 18.98
CA GLN A 193 25.00 9.54 19.62
C GLN A 193 26.34 10.02 20.20
N SER A 194 26.60 11.32 20.28
CA SER A 194 27.69 11.84 21.10
C SER A 194 27.12 12.79 22.15
N GLY A 195 27.38 12.48 23.42
CA GLY A 195 27.01 13.29 24.59
C GLY A 195 27.77 14.61 24.71
N ASN A 196 28.11 15.23 23.58
CA ASN A 196 28.66 16.57 23.55
C ASN A 196 27.49 17.56 23.52
N SER A 197 27.54 18.55 24.41
CA SER A 197 26.64 19.70 24.45
C SER A 197 26.49 20.28 23.04
N GLN A 198 25.26 20.23 22.52
CA GLN A 198 24.87 20.87 21.26
C GLN A 198 25.33 22.33 21.20
N GLU A 199 25.43 23.00 22.35
CA GLU A 199 25.80 24.41 22.53
C GLU A 199 27.25 24.76 22.11
N ASP A 200 28.19 23.81 22.06
CA ASP A 200 29.61 24.11 21.79
C ASP A 200 30.00 24.09 20.29
N ILE A 201 29.06 23.72 19.38
CA ILE A 201 29.33 23.59 17.93
C ILE A 201 28.70 24.75 17.12
N PHE A 202 27.69 25.43 17.68
CA PHE A 202 26.92 26.47 16.96
C PHE A 202 27.71 27.67 16.41
N PRO A 203 28.82 28.15 17.00
CA PRO A 203 29.51 29.33 16.47
C PRO A 203 30.38 29.08 15.22
N LEU A 204 30.52 27.82 14.76
CA LEU A 204 31.54 27.41 13.77
C LEU A 204 31.01 26.67 12.54
N LEU A 205 29.69 26.56 12.39
CA LEU A 205 29.08 25.90 11.23
C LEU A 205 28.73 26.94 10.17
N ASP A 206 29.28 26.76 8.96
CA ASP A 206 28.91 27.53 7.77
C ASP A 206 27.41 27.41 7.47
N ASP A 207 26.85 28.36 6.72
CA ASP A 207 25.44 28.34 6.35
C ASP A 207 25.14 27.14 5.41
N PRO A 208 24.18 26.25 5.73
CA PRO A 208 23.76 25.17 4.82
C PRO A 208 23.37 25.62 3.41
N SER A 209 23.02 26.91 3.24
CA SER A 209 22.71 27.52 1.94
C SER A 209 23.91 27.64 0.99
N GLN A 210 25.14 27.40 1.47
CA GLN A 210 26.35 27.35 0.64
C GLN A 210 26.38 26.12 -0.29
N TYR A 211 25.65 25.06 0.05
CA TYR A 211 25.45 23.91 -0.81
C TYR A 211 24.21 24.10 -1.69
N LEU A 212 24.13 23.34 -2.78
CA LEU A 212 22.96 23.38 -3.66
C LEU A 212 21.70 22.87 -2.92
N ASP A 213 21.84 21.85 -2.08
CA ASP A 213 20.88 21.48 -1.04
C ASP A 213 21.60 20.78 0.13
N GLY A 214 22.06 21.56 1.11
CA GLY A 214 22.79 21.04 2.27
C GLY A 214 21.91 20.38 3.33
N THR A 215 20.60 20.28 3.13
CA THR A 215 19.64 19.83 4.16
C THR A 215 19.13 18.41 3.95
N ARG A 216 19.42 17.81 2.79
CA ARG A 216 18.95 16.48 2.38
C ARG A 216 20.11 15.61 1.97
N ILE A 217 19.93 14.31 2.15
CA ILE A 217 20.98 13.34 1.82
C ILE A 217 20.97 13.10 0.31
N TYR A 218 22.16 12.92 -0.26
CA TYR A 218 22.34 12.35 -1.59
C TYR A 218 22.80 10.90 -1.47
N ILE A 219 22.12 9.98 -2.15
CA ILE A 219 22.52 8.58 -2.31
C ILE A 219 22.87 8.34 -3.78
N GLN A 220 23.96 7.63 -4.05
CA GLN A 220 24.46 7.48 -5.43
C GLN A 220 23.54 6.66 -6.35
N GLY A 221 22.72 5.76 -5.80
CA GLY A 221 21.76 4.96 -6.58
C GLY A 221 20.81 4.17 -5.68
N SER A 222 19.69 3.71 -6.22
CA SER A 222 18.58 3.15 -5.43
C SER A 222 18.84 1.80 -4.76
N MET A 223 19.95 1.14 -5.07
CA MET A 223 20.36 -0.17 -4.52
C MET A 223 21.59 -0.08 -3.60
N TRP A 224 21.94 1.14 -3.16
CA TRP A 224 23.11 1.40 -2.29
C TRP A 224 22.70 1.88 -0.90
N ASP A 225 23.68 1.92 0.00
CA ASP A 225 23.60 2.63 1.29
C ASP A 225 22.44 2.20 2.19
N GLY A 226 22.14 0.91 2.26
CA GLY A 226 21.08 0.34 3.09
C GLY A 226 19.75 0.14 2.35
N PHE A 227 19.69 0.44 1.05
CA PHE A 227 18.61 -0.01 0.18
C PHE A 227 18.97 -1.32 -0.49
N ALA A 228 18.05 -2.29 -0.47
CA ALA A 228 18.28 -3.64 -0.93
C ALA A 228 19.56 -4.25 -0.32
N ASP A 229 20.50 -4.73 -1.14
CA ASP A 229 21.75 -5.31 -0.66
C ASP A 229 22.80 -4.26 -0.21
N GLY A 230 22.52 -2.97 -0.45
CA GLY A 230 23.36 -1.84 -0.09
C GLY A 230 24.64 -1.72 -0.93
N LYS A 231 24.81 -2.55 -1.96
CA LYS A 231 26.05 -2.65 -2.75
C LYS A 231 25.81 -2.48 -4.24
N GLY A 232 24.58 -2.20 -4.66
CA GLY A 232 24.21 -2.08 -6.05
C GLY A 232 23.88 -3.41 -6.73
N GLY A 233 23.75 -4.51 -5.99
CA GLY A 233 23.37 -5.79 -6.59
C GLY A 233 21.94 -5.74 -7.12
N PHE A 234 21.69 -6.46 -8.22
CA PHE A 234 20.33 -6.63 -8.73
C PHE A 234 19.61 -7.67 -7.89
N SER A 235 18.56 -7.24 -7.20
CA SER A 235 17.83 -8.08 -6.25
C SER A 235 16.45 -7.53 -5.93
N ASP A 236 15.83 -6.89 -6.92
CA ASP A 236 14.48 -6.38 -6.85
C ASP A 236 13.43 -7.51 -7.06
N GLY A 237 12.17 -7.20 -6.80
CA GLY A 237 11.08 -8.17 -6.88
C GLY A 237 10.94 -9.09 -5.66
N PRO A 238 10.14 -10.17 -5.77
CA PRO A 238 9.53 -10.72 -6.98
C PRO A 238 8.45 -9.83 -7.62
N TYR A 239 8.22 -10.02 -8.93
CA TYR A 239 7.31 -9.23 -9.78
C TYR A 239 5.99 -9.88 -10.15
N GLU A 240 5.75 -11.08 -9.62
CA GLU A 240 4.66 -11.94 -10.03
C GLU A 240 3.86 -12.40 -8.80
N ILE A 241 2.71 -13.04 -9.04
CA ILE A 241 1.87 -13.61 -7.99
C ILE A 241 2.67 -14.50 -7.02
N GLN A 242 2.39 -14.35 -5.72
CA GLN A 242 2.99 -15.15 -4.67
C GLN A 242 1.91 -15.88 -3.88
N TYR A 243 2.29 -16.94 -3.18
CA TYR A 243 1.44 -17.42 -2.09
C TYR A 243 1.45 -16.40 -0.94
N PRO A 244 0.29 -15.92 -0.45
CA PRO A 244 0.22 -14.91 0.60
C PRO A 244 1.05 -15.22 1.84
N GLU A 245 1.11 -16.49 2.25
CA GLU A 245 1.90 -16.95 3.39
C GLU A 245 3.41 -16.79 3.20
N SER A 246 3.88 -16.66 1.96
CA SER A 246 5.30 -16.49 1.66
C SER A 246 5.84 -15.14 2.12
N PHE A 247 5.02 -14.08 2.09
CA PHE A 247 5.38 -12.77 2.63
C PHE A 247 5.68 -12.79 4.14
N PHE A 248 5.21 -13.82 4.84
CA PHE A 248 5.45 -14.04 6.27
C PHE A 248 6.60 -15.00 6.55
N LYS A 249 7.40 -15.42 5.56
CA LYS A 249 8.59 -16.25 5.80
C LYS A 249 9.83 -15.37 6.02
N ASP A 250 10.70 -15.82 6.92
CA ASP A 250 11.92 -15.08 7.26
C ASP A 250 12.95 -15.05 6.13
N ASP A 251 12.88 -15.96 5.17
CA ASP A 251 13.79 -16.07 4.04
C ASP A 251 13.23 -15.48 2.73
N PHE A 252 12.01 -14.95 2.75
CA PHE A 252 11.35 -14.44 1.54
C PHE A 252 11.95 -13.11 1.06
N TYR A 253 11.79 -12.04 1.84
CA TYR A 253 12.51 -10.78 1.60
C TYR A 253 13.79 -10.75 2.42
N LYS A 254 14.91 -10.49 1.74
CA LYS A 254 16.25 -10.58 2.34
C LYS A 254 16.70 -9.30 3.03
N TYR A 255 16.22 -8.16 2.57
CA TYR A 255 16.78 -6.85 2.91
C TYR A 255 15.94 -6.11 3.94
N GLY A 256 16.59 -5.29 4.76
CA GLY A 256 15.91 -4.47 5.75
C GLY A 256 15.04 -3.36 5.13
N PHE A 257 15.44 -2.85 3.97
CA PHE A 257 14.65 -1.92 3.17
C PHE A 257 14.63 -2.38 1.71
N ASN A 258 13.43 -2.56 1.14
CA ASN A 258 13.28 -2.80 -0.29
C ASN A 258 12.70 -1.57 -1.00
N PRO A 259 13.45 -0.96 -1.95
CA PRO A 259 12.97 0.17 -2.73
C PRO A 259 11.96 -0.23 -3.82
N GLU A 260 11.90 -1.52 -4.17
CA GLU A 260 10.96 -2.07 -5.14
C GLU A 260 10.51 -3.48 -4.73
N VAL A 261 9.20 -3.66 -4.59
CA VAL A 261 8.52 -4.96 -4.48
C VAL A 261 7.18 -4.92 -5.19
N VAL A 262 6.74 -6.00 -5.82
CA VAL A 262 5.59 -5.95 -6.73
C VAL A 262 4.65 -7.11 -6.48
N SER A 263 3.41 -6.94 -6.93
CA SER A 263 2.50 -8.05 -7.16
C SER A 263 1.72 -7.84 -8.46
N VAL A 264 0.77 -8.72 -8.72
CA VAL A 264 -0.23 -8.61 -9.78
C VAL A 264 -1.07 -7.32 -9.65
N GLY A 265 -1.71 -6.90 -10.74
CA GLY A 265 -2.58 -5.74 -10.74
C GLY A 265 -3.45 -5.71 -11.99
N MET A 266 -4.75 -5.76 -11.79
CA MET A 266 -5.77 -5.79 -12.84
C MET A 266 -6.69 -4.59 -12.62
N PRO A 267 -7.09 -3.86 -13.67
CA PRO A 267 -8.12 -2.83 -13.56
C PRO A 267 -9.53 -3.39 -13.33
N ILE A 268 -10.50 -2.49 -13.12
CA ILE A 268 -11.91 -2.85 -13.26
C ILE A 268 -12.29 -3.09 -14.73
N ALA A 269 -13.31 -3.91 -14.97
CA ALA A 269 -13.75 -4.24 -16.33
C ALA A 269 -14.17 -3.01 -17.16
N ALA A 270 -14.69 -1.96 -16.51
CA ALA A 270 -15.05 -0.71 -17.17
C ALA A 270 -13.85 -0.06 -17.87
N THR A 271 -12.68 -0.04 -17.22
CA THR A 271 -11.45 0.50 -17.81
C THR A 271 -10.98 -0.33 -18.99
N ILE A 272 -11.09 -1.66 -18.94
CA ILE A 272 -10.77 -2.52 -20.09
C ILE A 272 -11.70 -2.18 -21.27
N ARG A 273 -13.00 -1.97 -21.03
CA ARG A 273 -13.94 -1.59 -22.08
C ARG A 273 -13.70 -0.20 -22.65
N ALA A 274 -13.24 0.74 -21.82
CA ALA A 274 -12.93 2.09 -22.26
C ALA A 274 -11.62 2.15 -23.08
N THR A 275 -10.71 1.20 -22.88
CA THR A 275 -9.34 1.29 -23.38
C THR A 275 -8.98 0.23 -24.42
N MET A 276 -9.78 -0.83 -24.53
CA MET A 276 -9.58 -1.92 -25.48
C MET A 276 -10.83 -2.15 -26.35
N PRO A 277 -10.64 -2.53 -27.63
CA PRO A 277 -11.76 -2.92 -28.49
C PRO A 277 -12.38 -4.24 -28.00
N GLN A 278 -13.54 -4.60 -28.54
CA GLN A 278 -14.36 -5.72 -28.04
C GLN A 278 -13.62 -7.07 -28.06
N GLU A 279 -12.68 -7.27 -28.97
CA GLU A 279 -11.83 -8.46 -29.04
C GLU A 279 -10.94 -8.60 -27.80
N GLY A 280 -10.53 -7.47 -27.21
CA GLY A 280 -9.74 -7.43 -25.97
C GLY A 280 -10.53 -7.75 -24.70
N TRP A 281 -11.85 -7.90 -24.79
CA TRP A 281 -12.70 -8.18 -23.62
C TRP A 281 -12.74 -9.67 -23.24
N GLN A 282 -12.13 -10.52 -24.06
CA GLN A 282 -12.04 -11.96 -23.78
C GLN A 282 -11.03 -12.23 -22.66
N ILE A 283 -11.49 -12.81 -21.56
CA ILE A 283 -10.63 -13.16 -20.42
C ILE A 283 -9.62 -14.26 -20.79
N PRO A 284 -8.51 -14.41 -20.05
CA PRO A 284 -7.54 -15.48 -20.27
C PRO A 284 -8.17 -16.87 -20.21
N LEU A 285 -7.66 -17.79 -21.01
CA LEU A 285 -8.04 -19.20 -20.94
C LEU A 285 -7.26 -19.88 -19.81
N PHE A 286 -7.97 -20.64 -18.97
CA PHE A 286 -7.38 -21.38 -17.86
C PHE A 286 -7.07 -22.81 -18.29
N LYS A 287 -5.82 -23.08 -18.68
CA LYS A 287 -5.38 -24.38 -19.17
C LYS A 287 -4.77 -25.19 -18.02
N LYS A 288 -5.43 -26.28 -17.64
CA LYS A 288 -4.90 -27.22 -16.65
C LYS A 288 -3.72 -28.01 -17.23
N LEU A 289 -2.59 -27.97 -16.55
CA LEU A 289 -1.38 -28.69 -16.90
C LEU A 289 -1.36 -30.08 -16.25
N SER A 290 -0.52 -30.97 -16.78
CA SER A 290 -0.37 -32.35 -16.29
C SER A 290 0.14 -32.43 -14.85
N ASN A 291 0.89 -31.43 -14.39
CA ASN A 291 1.39 -31.31 -13.02
C ASN A 291 0.35 -30.72 -12.03
N GLY A 292 -0.89 -30.49 -12.47
CA GLY A 292 -1.97 -29.95 -11.64
C GLY A 292 -1.99 -28.42 -11.50
N TYR A 293 -0.98 -27.71 -12.01
CA TYR A 293 -1.01 -26.25 -12.13
C TYR A 293 -1.94 -25.81 -13.26
N VAL A 294 -2.23 -24.51 -13.28
CA VAL A 294 -2.98 -23.87 -14.35
C VAL A 294 -2.08 -22.84 -15.00
N GLU A 295 -2.12 -22.82 -16.32
CA GLU A 295 -1.51 -21.82 -17.19
C GLU A 295 -2.63 -20.90 -17.70
N GLU A 296 -2.54 -19.62 -17.38
CA GLU A 296 -3.41 -18.61 -17.97
C GLU A 296 -2.86 -18.18 -19.34
N VAL A 297 -3.67 -18.34 -20.38
CA VAL A 297 -3.33 -17.95 -21.74
C VAL A 297 -4.10 -16.67 -22.09
N PRO A 298 -3.46 -15.49 -22.04
CA PRO A 298 -4.11 -14.23 -22.41
C PRO A 298 -4.38 -14.15 -23.91
N ASN A 299 -5.27 -13.23 -24.30
CA ASN A 299 -5.41 -12.85 -25.70
C ASN A 299 -4.25 -11.90 -26.13
N PRO A 300 -4.00 -11.70 -27.44
CA PRO A 300 -2.91 -10.83 -27.91
C PRO A 300 -2.99 -9.38 -27.41
N MET A 301 -4.19 -8.88 -27.12
CA MET A 301 -4.37 -7.53 -26.58
C MET A 301 -3.86 -7.45 -25.14
N TRP A 302 -4.16 -8.44 -24.32
CA TRP A 302 -3.68 -8.52 -22.94
C TRP A 302 -2.15 -8.70 -22.89
N GLU A 303 -1.58 -9.49 -23.81
CA GLU A 303 -0.12 -9.59 -23.99
C GLU A 303 0.51 -8.24 -24.35
N TYR A 304 -0.10 -7.51 -25.29
CA TYR A 304 0.33 -6.17 -25.67
C TYR A 304 0.32 -5.23 -24.46
N HIS A 305 -0.75 -5.25 -23.65
CA HIS A 305 -0.89 -4.48 -22.41
C HIS A 305 -0.14 -5.08 -21.21
N LYS A 306 0.78 -6.04 -21.43
CA LYS A 306 1.70 -6.61 -20.43
C LYS A 306 1.01 -7.29 -19.25
N TYR A 307 -0.04 -8.06 -19.52
CA TYR A 307 -0.73 -8.86 -18.52
C TYR A 307 0.22 -9.75 -17.70
N ILE A 308 0.07 -9.72 -16.37
CA ILE A 308 0.69 -10.67 -15.45
C ILE A 308 -0.39 -11.64 -14.96
N ALA A 309 -0.12 -12.94 -15.13
CA ALA A 309 -1.00 -14.01 -14.68
C ALA A 309 -1.10 -14.08 -13.14
N TYR A 310 -2.26 -14.51 -12.66
CA TYR A 310 -2.55 -14.85 -11.27
C TYR A 310 -2.20 -16.30 -10.91
N SER A 311 -1.46 -16.95 -11.80
CA SER A 311 -0.86 -18.26 -11.70
C SER A 311 0.61 -18.18 -12.08
N LYS A 312 1.42 -19.07 -11.49
CA LYS A 312 2.80 -19.27 -11.89
C LYS A 312 3.11 -20.76 -11.85
N PRO A 313 2.96 -21.49 -12.97
CA PRO A 313 3.18 -22.92 -13.02
C PRO A 313 4.48 -23.36 -12.34
N GLY A 314 4.37 -24.26 -11.36
CA GLY A 314 5.50 -24.75 -10.58
C GLY A 314 5.86 -23.93 -9.33
N LEU A 315 5.29 -22.72 -9.16
CA LEU A 315 5.47 -21.91 -7.95
C LEU A 315 4.16 -21.62 -7.23
N VAL A 316 3.14 -21.13 -7.95
CA VAL A 316 1.86 -20.68 -7.39
C VAL A 316 0.71 -21.22 -8.23
N HIS A 317 -0.21 -21.97 -7.60
CA HIS A 317 -1.47 -22.35 -8.22
C HIS A 317 -2.30 -21.11 -8.52
N ASP A 318 -3.13 -21.18 -9.55
CA ASP A 318 -4.00 -20.08 -9.93
C ASP A 318 -4.86 -19.59 -8.76
N GLN A 319 -4.67 -18.31 -8.42
CA GLN A 319 -5.33 -17.67 -7.30
C GLN A 319 -6.75 -17.19 -7.65
N ILE A 320 -7.09 -17.01 -8.94
CA ILE A 320 -8.43 -16.61 -9.39
C ILE A 320 -9.41 -17.77 -9.21
N LEU A 321 -9.00 -18.99 -9.57
CA LEU A 321 -9.84 -20.18 -9.51
C LEU A 321 -10.25 -20.58 -8.08
N LEU A 322 -9.58 -20.07 -7.04
CA LEU A 322 -10.03 -20.20 -5.64
C LEU A 322 -11.42 -19.58 -5.41
N TYR A 323 -11.80 -18.61 -6.24
CA TYR A 323 -13.10 -17.93 -6.22
C TYR A 323 -14.07 -18.51 -7.27
N GLY A 324 -13.72 -19.64 -7.89
CA GLY A 324 -14.46 -20.30 -8.97
C GLY A 324 -14.08 -19.80 -10.36
N THR A 325 -14.34 -20.61 -11.38
CA THR A 325 -14.02 -20.29 -12.78
C THR A 325 -14.77 -19.03 -13.23
N PRO A 326 -14.07 -18.01 -13.75
CA PRO A 326 -14.70 -16.80 -14.24
C PRO A 326 -15.51 -17.04 -15.52
N THR A 327 -16.69 -16.42 -15.63
CA THR A 327 -17.60 -16.59 -16.77
C THR A 327 -17.46 -15.50 -17.84
N ASP A 328 -17.07 -14.30 -17.43
CA ASP A 328 -16.95 -13.12 -18.28
C ASP A 328 -15.93 -12.12 -17.71
N LEU A 329 -15.78 -10.98 -18.38
CA LEU A 329 -14.83 -9.93 -18.01
C LEU A 329 -15.11 -9.32 -16.64
N ASP A 330 -16.38 -9.06 -16.29
CA ASP A 330 -16.73 -8.43 -15.01
C ASP A 330 -16.41 -9.39 -13.85
N ASP A 331 -16.78 -10.67 -14.00
CA ASP A 331 -16.51 -11.70 -13.00
C ASP A 331 -15.00 -11.96 -12.84
N PHE A 332 -14.25 -12.03 -13.95
CA PHE A 332 -12.79 -12.13 -13.90
C PHE A 332 -12.17 -10.93 -13.19
N CYS A 333 -12.52 -9.69 -13.59
CA CYS A 333 -11.92 -8.49 -13.00
C CYS A 333 -12.27 -8.38 -11.51
N LEU A 334 -13.50 -8.73 -11.12
CA LEU A 334 -13.92 -8.73 -9.71
C LEU A 334 -13.06 -9.72 -8.89
N LYS A 335 -12.86 -10.95 -9.38
CA LYS A 335 -12.01 -11.94 -8.71
C LYS A 335 -10.55 -11.49 -8.67
N ALA A 336 -10.06 -10.89 -9.75
CA ALA A 336 -8.72 -10.32 -9.81
C ALA A 336 -8.51 -9.18 -8.80
N GLN A 337 -9.50 -8.30 -8.60
CA GLN A 337 -9.46 -7.28 -7.55
C GLN A 337 -9.36 -7.90 -6.15
N LEU A 338 -10.12 -8.97 -5.88
CA LEU A 338 -10.03 -9.70 -4.61
C LEU A 338 -8.65 -10.32 -4.40
N VAL A 339 -8.07 -10.92 -5.44
CA VAL A 339 -6.71 -11.47 -5.34
C VAL A 339 -5.68 -10.36 -5.13
N ASN A 340 -5.78 -9.23 -5.86
CA ASN A 340 -4.89 -8.08 -5.67
C ASN A 340 -4.92 -7.64 -4.20
N TYR A 341 -6.12 -7.45 -3.64
CA TYR A 341 -6.28 -7.11 -2.23
C TYR A 341 -5.53 -8.08 -1.31
N VAL A 342 -5.77 -9.39 -1.45
CA VAL A 342 -5.13 -10.40 -0.61
C VAL A 342 -3.60 -10.36 -0.73
N GLN A 343 -3.08 -10.16 -1.96
CA GLN A 343 -1.65 -10.06 -2.21
C GLN A 343 -1.02 -8.84 -1.53
N TYR A 344 -1.51 -7.63 -1.82
CA TYR A 344 -0.92 -6.39 -1.29
C TYR A 344 -1.10 -6.26 0.22
N ARG A 345 -2.23 -6.75 0.75
CA ARG A 345 -2.41 -6.87 2.20
C ARG A 345 -1.36 -7.77 2.82
N ALA A 346 -1.24 -9.01 2.35
CA ALA A 346 -0.30 -9.98 2.92
C ALA A 346 1.15 -9.50 2.79
N LEU A 347 1.49 -8.82 1.70
CA LEU A 347 2.77 -8.14 1.51
C LEU A 347 3.00 -7.11 2.62
N LEU A 348 2.14 -6.11 2.75
CA LEU A 348 2.32 -5.02 3.71
C LEU A 348 2.26 -5.49 5.17
N GLU A 349 1.42 -6.47 5.48
CA GLU A 349 1.35 -7.13 6.79
C GLU A 349 2.61 -7.94 7.08
N GLY A 350 3.15 -8.67 6.10
CA GLY A 350 4.40 -9.41 6.21
C GLY A 350 5.58 -8.52 6.57
N TRP A 351 5.67 -7.35 5.92
CA TRP A 351 6.64 -6.30 6.25
C TRP A 351 6.39 -5.68 7.63
N THR A 352 5.14 -5.34 7.95
CA THR A 352 4.77 -4.73 9.24
C THR A 352 5.00 -5.69 10.42
N SER A 353 4.82 -7.00 10.23
CA SER A 353 4.99 -8.01 11.29
C SER A 353 6.41 -8.09 11.84
N ARG A 354 7.41 -7.58 11.09
CA ARG A 354 8.83 -7.54 11.47
C ARG A 354 9.40 -6.13 11.43
N MET A 355 8.52 -5.15 11.58
CA MET A 355 8.89 -3.75 11.70
C MET A 355 9.94 -3.58 12.79
N TRP A 356 11.03 -2.88 12.47
CA TRP A 356 12.19 -2.58 13.33
C TRP A 356 13.05 -3.77 13.77
N SER A 357 12.52 -4.98 13.78
CA SER A 357 13.29 -6.19 14.10
C SER A 357 14.01 -6.78 12.88
N LYS A 358 13.41 -6.63 11.69
CA LYS A 358 14.00 -7.06 10.43
C LYS A 358 13.90 -5.99 9.34
N TYR A 359 12.85 -5.19 9.35
CA TYR A 359 12.58 -4.24 8.28
C TYR A 359 12.49 -2.80 8.78
N THR A 360 12.92 -1.86 7.95
CA THR A 360 12.78 -0.41 8.16
C THR A 360 11.85 0.24 7.14
N GLY A 361 11.57 -0.42 6.02
CA GLY A 361 10.58 0.06 5.07
C GLY A 361 10.48 -0.70 3.76
N VAL A 362 9.42 -0.41 3.02
CA VAL A 362 9.12 -1.02 1.72
C VAL A 362 8.38 -0.04 0.80
N LEU A 363 8.75 -0.05 -0.47
CA LEU A 363 8.10 0.71 -1.53
C LEU A 363 7.56 -0.23 -2.61
N ILE A 364 6.27 -0.12 -2.91
CA ILE A 364 5.59 -0.98 -3.88
C ILE A 364 5.90 -0.49 -5.29
N TRP A 365 6.32 -1.39 -6.18
CA TRP A 365 6.36 -1.17 -7.61
C TRP A 365 5.10 -1.75 -8.29
N LYS A 366 4.26 -0.96 -8.91
CA LYS A 366 4.22 0.51 -8.88
C LYS A 366 2.81 0.98 -8.65
N ASN A 367 2.65 2.27 -8.42
CA ASN A 367 1.39 2.76 -7.89
C ASN A 367 0.40 3.12 -8.99
N GLN A 368 0.91 3.59 -10.12
CA GLN A 368 0.13 3.98 -11.30
C GLN A 368 0.85 3.57 -12.59
N ASN A 369 0.13 3.65 -13.71
CA ASN A 369 0.69 3.46 -15.05
C ASN A 369 0.52 4.73 -15.91
N PRO A 370 1.47 5.07 -16.79
CA PRO A 370 1.35 6.16 -17.77
C PRO A 370 0.44 5.80 -18.95
N TRP A 371 -0.10 4.60 -18.96
CA TRP A 371 -0.89 4.05 -20.03
C TRP A 371 -1.74 2.89 -19.49
N THR A 372 -2.55 2.27 -20.35
CA THR A 372 -3.56 1.28 -19.97
C THR A 372 -2.96 -0.12 -19.75
N GLY A 373 -1.90 -0.21 -18.95
CA GLY A 373 -1.20 -1.46 -18.64
C GLY A 373 -1.96 -2.38 -17.68
N LEU A 374 -1.79 -3.69 -17.85
CA LEU A 374 -2.30 -4.77 -17.01
C LEU A 374 -1.18 -5.38 -16.13
N ARG A 375 -0.21 -4.53 -15.75
CA ARG A 375 1.01 -4.90 -15.02
C ARG A 375 1.10 -4.16 -13.69
N GLY A 376 1.34 -4.93 -12.62
CA GLY A 376 1.74 -4.52 -11.27
C GLY A 376 1.44 -3.08 -10.90
N LYS A 377 0.16 -2.81 -10.63
CA LYS A 377 -0.36 -1.49 -10.29
C LYS A 377 -1.33 -1.56 -9.12
N VAL A 378 -1.33 -0.52 -8.31
CA VAL A 378 -2.30 -0.33 -7.23
C VAL A 378 -3.49 0.52 -7.71
N MET A 379 -3.26 1.48 -8.60
CA MET A 379 -4.27 2.39 -9.14
C MET A 379 -4.38 2.29 -10.66
N ASP A 380 -5.59 2.53 -11.14
CA ASP A 380 -5.93 2.52 -12.56
C ASP A 380 -5.68 3.86 -13.25
N TRP A 381 -5.58 3.83 -14.58
CA TRP A 381 -5.33 5.00 -15.42
C TRP A 381 -6.43 6.05 -15.37
N GLU A 382 -7.70 5.62 -15.29
CA GLU A 382 -8.87 6.50 -15.35
C GLU A 382 -9.30 7.02 -13.97
N ASP A 383 -8.40 6.99 -12.98
CA ASP A 383 -8.66 7.38 -11.59
C ASP A 383 -9.85 6.64 -10.93
N SER A 384 -10.30 5.53 -11.52
CA SER A 384 -11.33 4.68 -10.94
C SER A 384 -10.74 3.93 -9.76
N SER A 385 -11.08 4.34 -8.53
CA SER A 385 -10.56 3.73 -7.30
C SER A 385 -10.86 2.23 -7.27
N PRO A 386 -9.86 1.36 -7.45
CA PRO A 386 -10.05 -0.06 -7.22
C PRO A 386 -10.25 -0.25 -5.71
N SER A 387 -10.98 -1.29 -5.29
CA SER A 387 -11.28 -1.56 -3.88
C SER A 387 -10.03 -1.62 -2.98
N ILE A 388 -8.88 -1.91 -3.59
CA ILE A 388 -7.56 -1.97 -2.98
C ILE A 388 -7.15 -0.72 -2.18
N ILE A 389 -7.61 0.48 -2.56
CA ILE A 389 -7.18 1.74 -1.91
C ILE A 389 -7.69 1.80 -0.46
N TYR A 390 -8.98 1.54 -0.25
CA TYR A 390 -9.59 1.54 1.09
C TYR A 390 -9.02 0.43 1.97
N ASP A 391 -8.67 -0.67 1.35
CA ASP A 391 -8.14 -1.84 2.02
C ASP A 391 -6.70 -1.64 2.50
N MET A 392 -5.85 -0.97 1.71
CA MET A 392 -4.48 -0.61 2.11
C MET A 392 -4.46 0.39 3.28
N GLN A 393 -5.44 1.29 3.34
CA GLN A 393 -5.61 2.20 4.48
C GLN A 393 -5.69 1.44 5.81
N VAL A 394 -6.54 0.40 5.86
CA VAL A 394 -6.77 -0.41 7.06
C VAL A 394 -5.48 -1.13 7.48
N VAL A 395 -4.76 -1.71 6.53
CA VAL A 395 -3.54 -2.49 6.78
C VAL A 395 -2.42 -1.65 7.39
N ASN A 396 -2.34 -0.38 7.00
CA ASN A 396 -1.25 0.51 7.38
C ASN A 396 -1.48 1.27 8.71
N THR A 397 -2.60 1.05 9.41
CA THR A 397 -2.95 1.76 10.65
C THR A 397 -2.19 1.21 11.87
N THR A 398 -1.64 2.08 12.75
CA THR A 398 -0.90 1.73 13.98
C THR A 398 -1.57 2.30 15.25
N SER A 399 -1.48 1.64 16.41
CA SER A 399 -2.06 2.05 17.72
C SER A 399 -1.09 1.86 18.91
N ASP A 400 -1.21 2.67 19.98
CA ASP A 400 -0.17 2.93 20.99
C ASP A 400 -0.29 2.23 22.39
N GLU A 401 -1.37 1.52 22.76
CA GLU A 401 -1.61 1.11 24.18
C GLU A 401 -1.83 -0.41 24.41
N LEU A 402 -1.00 -1.10 25.23
CA LEU A 402 -1.18 -2.52 25.60
C LEU A 402 -0.79 -2.85 27.07
N SER A 403 -1.77 -3.11 27.96
CA SER A 403 -1.55 -3.85 29.23
C SER A 403 -2.81 -4.60 29.76
N ASN A 404 -2.64 -5.92 30.03
CA ASN A 404 -3.51 -6.88 30.78
C ASN A 404 -4.81 -7.44 30.12
N VAL A 405 -5.05 -8.77 30.26
CA VAL A 405 -5.75 -9.68 29.29
C VAL A 405 -7.00 -10.41 29.85
N ALA A 406 -8.08 -10.56 29.05
CA ALA A 406 -9.14 -11.59 29.17
C ALA A 406 -9.99 -11.72 27.86
N ILE A 407 -10.44 -12.92 27.48
CA ILE A 407 -10.83 -13.39 26.12
C ILE A 407 -12.32 -13.13 25.70
N GLU A 408 -12.57 -12.73 24.44
CA GLU A 408 -13.90 -12.63 23.79
C GLU A 408 -13.89 -13.18 22.33
N VAL A 409 -15.05 -13.58 21.78
CA VAL A 409 -15.26 -14.10 20.41
C VAL A 409 -16.23 -13.18 19.67
N ASN A 410 -15.80 -12.48 18.60
CA ASN A 410 -16.67 -11.63 17.79
C ASN A 410 -16.48 -11.81 16.27
N PHE A 411 -17.60 -11.86 15.54
CA PHE A 411 -17.66 -11.79 14.07
C PHE A 411 -17.82 -10.32 13.67
N TYR A 412 -16.75 -9.64 13.23
CA TYR A 412 -16.88 -8.26 12.74
C TYR A 412 -16.93 -8.18 11.22
N TRP A 413 -17.90 -7.40 10.75
CA TRP A 413 -18.03 -6.86 9.40
C TRP A 413 -17.74 -5.36 9.50
N LEU A 414 -16.91 -4.82 8.61
CA LEU A 414 -16.49 -3.40 8.59
C LEU A 414 -17.71 -2.46 8.64
N TYR A 415 -17.80 -1.67 9.70
CA TYR A 415 -18.65 -0.48 9.76
C TYR A 415 -17.73 0.72 10.00
N LEU A 416 -17.38 1.43 8.93
CA LEU A 416 -16.92 2.82 9.03
C LEU A 416 -18.10 3.68 8.59
N LEU A 417 -18.50 4.60 9.46
CA LEU A 417 -19.55 5.57 9.15
C LEU A 417 -19.13 6.41 7.94
N GLY A 418 -19.87 6.29 6.83
CA GLY A 418 -19.79 7.22 5.70
C GLY A 418 -19.13 6.72 4.40
N GLY A 419 -18.68 5.46 4.31
CA GLY A 419 -18.16 4.91 3.04
C GLY A 419 -19.25 4.34 2.10
N ASP A 420 -19.04 4.43 0.78
CA ASP A 420 -19.89 3.74 -0.22
C ASP A 420 -19.41 2.29 -0.42
N TYR A 421 -20.10 1.34 0.23
CA TYR A 421 -19.77 -0.09 0.23
C TYR A 421 -20.61 -0.93 -0.74
N LYS A 422 -21.26 -0.32 -1.74
CA LYS A 422 -22.20 -1.02 -2.65
C LYS A 422 -21.63 -2.28 -3.32
N LEU A 423 -20.31 -2.36 -3.56
CA LEU A 423 -19.65 -3.52 -4.18
C LEU A 423 -19.60 -4.76 -3.27
N LEU A 424 -19.63 -4.59 -1.94
CA LEU A 424 -19.56 -5.70 -0.97
C LEU A 424 -20.94 -6.08 -0.38
N GLU A 425 -21.95 -5.22 -0.56
CA GLU A 425 -23.33 -5.44 -0.11
C GLU A 425 -23.97 -6.77 -0.58
N PRO A 426 -23.71 -7.29 -1.79
CA PRO A 426 -24.23 -8.61 -2.20
C PRO A 426 -23.70 -9.77 -1.34
N TYR A 427 -22.48 -9.66 -0.82
CA TYR A 427 -21.86 -10.69 0.03
C TYR A 427 -22.29 -10.55 1.50
N ARG A 428 -22.57 -9.31 1.96
CA ARG A 428 -23.10 -8.99 3.30
C ARG A 428 -24.41 -9.72 3.63
N LYS A 429 -25.24 -10.01 2.63
CA LYS A 429 -26.57 -10.61 2.81
C LYS A 429 -26.55 -12.15 2.88
N LYS A 430 -25.43 -12.79 2.53
CA LYS A 430 -25.33 -14.26 2.48
C LYS A 430 -24.95 -14.83 3.86
N LYS A 431 -25.70 -15.83 4.34
CA LYS A 431 -25.41 -16.55 5.60
C LYS A 431 -25.06 -18.01 5.29
N VAL A 432 -23.79 -18.36 5.44
CA VAL A 432 -23.24 -19.71 5.18
C VAL A 432 -23.26 -20.55 6.47
N LEU A 433 -23.53 -21.85 6.34
CA LEU A 433 -23.63 -22.79 7.47
C LEU A 433 -22.25 -23.18 8.01
N LEU A 434 -21.92 -22.81 9.26
CA LEU A 434 -20.62 -23.09 9.89
C LEU A 434 -20.76 -23.81 11.23
N LYS A 435 -19.86 -24.75 11.50
CA LYS A 435 -19.70 -25.41 12.80
C LYS A 435 -18.33 -25.09 13.38
N ILE A 436 -18.30 -24.52 14.58
CA ILE A 436 -17.09 -24.06 15.26
C ILE A 436 -16.96 -24.82 16.57
N THR A 437 -15.82 -25.49 16.78
CA THR A 437 -15.47 -26.18 18.02
C THR A 437 -14.25 -25.48 18.62
N SER A 438 -14.31 -25.05 19.88
CA SER A 438 -13.20 -24.37 20.53
C SER A 438 -12.90 -24.91 21.93
N GLN A 439 -11.62 -24.88 22.29
CA GLN A 439 -11.10 -25.23 23.60
C GLN A 439 -10.11 -24.16 24.01
N VAL A 440 -10.27 -23.64 25.23
CA VAL A 440 -9.47 -22.52 25.74
C VAL A 440 -8.94 -22.88 27.12
N PHE A 441 -7.63 -22.76 27.29
CA PHE A 441 -6.90 -22.91 28.54
C PHE A 441 -6.33 -21.55 28.93
N ILE A 442 -6.51 -21.17 30.19
CA ILE A 442 -6.00 -19.90 30.73
C ILE A 442 -5.29 -20.19 32.04
N GLY A 443 -4.03 -19.76 32.15
CA GLY A 443 -3.21 -19.94 33.36
C GLY A 443 -2.29 -18.74 33.59
N GLY A 444 -2.58 -17.92 34.61
CA GLY A 444 -1.80 -16.71 34.87
C GLY A 444 -1.89 -15.70 33.73
N SER A 445 -0.74 -15.25 33.23
CA SER A 445 -0.63 -14.37 32.04
C SER A 445 -0.60 -15.12 30.71
N ALA A 446 -0.65 -16.46 30.74
CA ALA A 446 -0.54 -17.32 29.58
C ALA A 446 -1.90 -17.90 29.15
N TYR A 447 -2.06 -18.13 27.85
CA TYR A 447 -3.26 -18.76 27.30
C TYR A 447 -2.93 -19.76 26.18
N GLU A 448 -3.80 -20.75 26.00
CA GLU A 448 -3.79 -21.68 24.87
C GLU A 448 -5.21 -21.81 24.29
N ILE A 449 -5.36 -21.65 22.98
CA ILE A 449 -6.63 -21.77 22.27
C ILE A 449 -6.46 -22.79 21.15
N ARG A 450 -7.33 -23.79 21.14
CA ARG A 450 -7.50 -24.73 20.02
C ARG A 450 -8.88 -24.54 19.44
N MET A 451 -8.98 -24.33 18.13
CA MET A 451 -10.26 -24.16 17.47
C MET A 451 -10.30 -24.94 16.16
N HIS A 452 -11.46 -25.50 15.85
CA HIS A 452 -11.77 -26.22 14.62
C HIS A 452 -13.02 -25.61 14.01
N VAL A 453 -12.95 -25.17 12.76
CA VAL A 453 -14.02 -24.50 12.03
C VAL A 453 -14.33 -25.32 10.79
N ARG A 454 -15.58 -25.73 10.61
CA ARG A 454 -16.04 -26.50 9.44
C ARG A 454 -17.18 -25.78 8.74
N ASN A 455 -17.08 -25.63 7.42
CA ASN A 455 -18.21 -25.24 6.59
C ASN A 455 -19.09 -26.46 6.32
N THR A 456 -20.31 -26.43 6.84
CA THR A 456 -21.27 -27.56 6.80
C THR A 456 -22.29 -27.44 5.67
N SER A 457 -22.16 -26.43 4.82
CA SER A 457 -22.97 -26.31 3.60
C SER A 457 -22.71 -27.50 2.67
N LYS A 458 -23.75 -28.00 1.98
CA LYS A 458 -23.62 -29.10 1.00
C LYS A 458 -22.96 -28.58 -0.28
N LYS A 459 -22.06 -29.35 -0.90
CA LYS A 459 -21.50 -29.02 -2.22
C LYS A 459 -22.64 -28.81 -3.21
N PRO A 460 -22.61 -27.75 -4.04
CA PRO A 460 -23.63 -27.57 -5.07
C PRO A 460 -23.51 -28.71 -6.10
N ASP A 461 -24.61 -29.42 -6.34
CA ASP A 461 -24.70 -30.38 -7.44
C ASP A 461 -24.51 -29.63 -8.77
N SER A 462 -23.62 -30.13 -9.62
CA SER A 462 -23.17 -29.49 -10.86
C SER A 462 -24.26 -29.30 -11.93
N GLU A 463 -25.50 -29.73 -11.70
CA GLU A 463 -26.55 -29.76 -12.73
C GLU A 463 -27.65 -28.69 -12.59
N ASN A 464 -27.69 -27.87 -11.53
CA ASN A 464 -28.85 -26.96 -11.30
C ASN A 464 -28.57 -25.45 -11.19
N LEU A 465 -27.41 -24.96 -11.64
CA LEU A 465 -27.15 -23.51 -11.71
C LEU A 465 -27.72 -22.86 -12.98
N LEU A 466 -29.03 -22.96 -13.15
CA LEU A 466 -29.82 -22.05 -14.01
C LEU A 466 -30.53 -21.03 -13.11
N TYR A 467 -29.76 -20.17 -12.43
CA TYR A 467 -30.34 -19.01 -11.76
C TYR A 467 -30.57 -17.90 -12.80
N LYS A 468 -31.83 -17.79 -13.26
CA LYS A 468 -32.34 -16.62 -13.99
C LYS A 468 -32.26 -15.38 -13.10
N ASN A 469 -31.19 -14.62 -13.22
CA ASN A 469 -31.13 -13.26 -12.70
C ASN A 469 -31.94 -12.34 -13.64
N ARG A 470 -33.20 -12.06 -13.30
CA ARG A 470 -33.91 -10.89 -13.82
C ARG A 470 -33.42 -9.66 -13.04
N PHE A 471 -32.45 -8.94 -13.58
CA PHE A 471 -32.20 -7.56 -13.19
C PHE A 471 -32.83 -6.64 -14.23
N ILE A 472 -33.93 -6.01 -13.80
CA ILE A 472 -34.47 -4.67 -14.13
C ILE A 472 -34.39 -4.25 -15.61
N GLU A 473 -35.55 -4.10 -16.23
CA GLU A 473 -35.75 -3.46 -17.53
C GLU A 473 -35.15 -2.04 -17.55
N ARG A 474 -34.43 -1.75 -18.64
CA ARG A 474 -33.93 -0.42 -18.98
C ARG A 474 -35.12 0.46 -19.36
N ASP A 475 -35.25 1.62 -18.73
CA ASP A 475 -35.88 2.77 -19.38
C ASP A 475 -34.78 3.71 -19.89
N SER A 476 -34.96 4.09 -21.13
CA SER A 476 -34.17 4.99 -21.95
C SER A 476 -34.35 6.46 -21.55
N ASP A 477 -33.35 7.26 -21.89
CA ASP A 477 -33.25 8.74 -21.78
C ASP A 477 -32.76 9.19 -20.39
N GLY A 478 -31.59 9.81 -20.20
CA GLY A 478 -30.81 10.66 -21.10
C GLY A 478 -30.83 12.10 -20.57
N ASP A 479 -30.22 12.36 -19.40
CA ASP A 479 -29.52 13.62 -19.10
C ASP A 479 -28.86 13.61 -17.71
N PHE A 480 -27.65 14.15 -17.66
CA PHE A 480 -26.94 14.52 -16.43
C PHE A 480 -27.32 15.94 -16.06
N ASP A 481 -27.76 16.17 -14.83
CA ASP A 481 -27.65 17.52 -14.25
C ASP A 481 -27.28 17.49 -12.77
N VAL A 482 -26.31 18.34 -12.44
CA VAL A 482 -25.68 18.52 -11.14
C VAL A 482 -26.18 19.83 -10.58
N ALA A 483 -27.15 19.82 -9.65
CA ALA A 483 -27.38 20.94 -8.75
C ALA A 483 -28.32 20.63 -7.56
N SER A 484 -27.91 21.15 -6.39
CA SER A 484 -28.73 21.68 -5.28
C SER A 484 -29.51 20.75 -4.32
N LEU A 485 -28.89 20.51 -3.15
CA LEU A 485 -29.35 20.84 -1.78
C LEU A 485 -30.88 20.97 -1.49
N GLU A 486 -31.45 20.08 -0.66
CA GLU A 486 -31.82 20.31 0.77
C GLU A 486 -32.74 19.19 1.34
N PRO A 487 -32.81 18.99 2.68
CA PRO A 487 -33.31 17.78 3.30
C PRO A 487 -34.82 17.83 3.59
N VAL A 488 -35.57 16.85 3.08
CA VAL A 488 -36.98 16.66 3.47
C VAL A 488 -37.07 15.76 4.69
N ASN A 489 -37.44 16.37 5.82
CA ASN A 489 -37.97 15.71 7.01
C ASN A 489 -39.08 14.73 6.65
N SER A 490 -38.90 13.45 6.95
CA SER A 490 -40.03 12.56 7.24
C SER A 490 -39.73 11.69 8.46
N ARG A 491 -40.54 11.89 9.49
CA ARG A 491 -40.60 11.08 10.70
C ARG A 491 -41.07 9.67 10.32
N ILE A 492 -40.26 8.66 10.63
CA ILE A 492 -40.77 7.31 10.91
C ILE A 492 -40.19 6.89 12.25
N GLU A 493 -41.03 6.95 13.28
CA GLU A 493 -40.76 6.40 14.60
C GLU A 493 -40.72 4.86 14.53
N GLY A 494 -39.56 4.31 14.91
CA GLY A 494 -39.47 3.32 15.98
C GLY A 494 -40.09 1.93 15.80
N LYS A 495 -39.24 0.97 15.40
CA LYS A 495 -39.10 -0.31 16.13
C LYS A 495 -37.63 -0.60 16.36
N LYS A 496 -37.17 -0.36 17.59
CA LYS A 496 -35.88 -0.83 18.12
C LYS A 496 -35.88 -2.36 18.12
N GLU A 497 -35.10 -3.00 17.25
CA GLU A 497 -34.64 -4.38 17.45
C GLU A 497 -33.60 -4.40 18.58
N GLY A 498 -34.10 -4.32 19.81
CA GLY A 498 -33.32 -4.58 21.00
C GLY A 498 -33.01 -6.07 21.11
N GLY A 499 -31.74 -6.43 20.88
CA GLY A 499 -31.04 -7.39 21.74
C GLY A 499 -31.10 -8.87 21.38
N LEU A 500 -30.39 -9.29 20.33
CA LEU A 500 -29.66 -10.57 20.38
C LEU A 500 -28.41 -10.46 21.27
N ILE A 501 -27.83 -9.25 21.33
CA ILE A 501 -26.62 -8.90 22.11
C ILE A 501 -26.82 -9.23 23.60
N ARG A 502 -28.00 -8.96 24.18
CA ARG A 502 -28.21 -9.16 25.62
C ARG A 502 -28.34 -10.63 26.07
N ARG A 503 -28.58 -11.58 25.15
CA ARG A 503 -28.75 -13.01 25.49
C ARG A 503 -27.43 -13.77 25.60
N ILE A 504 -26.37 -13.30 24.94
CA ILE A 504 -25.06 -13.94 24.93
C ILE A 504 -24.22 -13.50 26.15
N PHE A 505 -24.37 -12.25 26.62
CA PHE A 505 -23.64 -11.70 27.77
C PHE A 505 -23.92 -12.36 29.13
N ARG A 506 -24.97 -13.19 29.27
CA ARG A 506 -25.29 -13.86 30.55
C ARG A 506 -24.69 -15.26 30.74
N ARG A 507 -23.93 -15.80 29.77
CA ARG A 507 -23.41 -17.19 29.86
C ARG A 507 -21.89 -17.34 29.91
N PHE A 508 -21.13 -16.25 30.03
CA PHE A 508 -19.66 -16.31 30.05
C PHE A 508 -19.03 -16.40 31.45
N GLN A 509 -19.81 -16.35 32.52
CA GLN A 509 -19.32 -16.63 33.87
C GLN A 509 -19.55 -18.11 34.18
N HIS A 510 -18.50 -18.95 34.09
CA HIS A 510 -18.03 -19.74 35.26
C HIS A 510 -17.06 -20.91 35.03
N GLU A 511 -16.69 -21.33 33.81
CA GLU A 511 -15.84 -22.52 33.67
C GLU A 511 -14.66 -22.29 32.72
N ALA A 512 -13.47 -22.11 33.30
CA ALA A 512 -12.20 -22.33 32.61
C ALA A 512 -12.02 -23.85 32.39
N ASN A 513 -11.59 -24.26 31.19
CA ASN A 513 -11.30 -25.64 30.75
C ASN A 513 -12.43 -26.46 30.07
N ALA A 514 -13.53 -25.84 29.59
CA ALA A 514 -14.60 -26.59 28.90
C ALA A 514 -14.52 -26.51 27.36
N LEU A 515 -14.74 -27.65 26.67
CA LEU A 515 -14.94 -27.73 25.21
C LEU A 515 -16.27 -27.05 24.83
N ARG A 516 -16.28 -26.18 23.83
CA ARG A 516 -17.49 -25.47 23.37
C ARG A 516 -17.72 -25.68 21.89
N VAL A 517 -18.99 -25.87 21.51
CA VAL A 517 -19.42 -25.99 20.11
C VAL A 517 -20.46 -24.91 19.82
N THR A 518 -20.22 -24.11 18.79
CA THR A 518 -21.11 -23.06 18.31
C THR A 518 -21.48 -23.35 16.85
N GLU A 519 -22.77 -23.33 16.54
CA GLU A 519 -23.27 -23.52 15.18
C GLU A 519 -23.87 -22.22 14.65
N VAL A 520 -23.43 -21.80 13.46
CA VAL A 520 -23.96 -20.63 12.76
C VAL A 520 -25.04 -21.11 11.79
N ASN A 521 -26.29 -20.74 12.07
CA ASN A 521 -27.43 -21.07 11.21
C ASN A 521 -27.44 -20.18 9.96
N GLY A 522 -27.51 -20.79 8.78
CA GLY A 522 -27.50 -20.15 7.48
C GLY A 522 -28.21 -21.02 6.43
N THR A 523 -28.72 -20.42 5.36
CA THR A 523 -29.47 -21.12 4.30
C THR A 523 -28.72 -21.15 2.97
N GLU A 524 -27.60 -20.45 2.87
CA GLU A 524 -26.83 -20.29 1.63
C GLU A 524 -25.74 -21.37 1.49
N VAL A 525 -25.54 -21.83 0.26
CA VAL A 525 -24.45 -22.72 -0.15
C VAL A 525 -23.29 -21.87 -0.66
N GLY A 526 -22.06 -22.05 -0.17
CA GLY A 526 -20.91 -21.31 -0.70
C GLY A 526 -19.68 -21.21 0.21
N VAL A 527 -18.73 -20.38 -0.22
CA VAL A 527 -17.50 -20.03 0.50
C VAL A 527 -17.83 -19.05 1.63
N ALA A 528 -17.45 -19.38 2.86
CA ALA A 528 -17.46 -18.43 3.97
C ALA A 528 -16.20 -17.57 3.87
N PHE A 529 -16.35 -16.28 3.62
CA PHE A 529 -15.25 -15.34 3.44
C PHE A 529 -14.90 -14.61 4.75
N PHE A 530 -13.60 -14.31 4.90
CA PHE A 530 -13.07 -13.39 5.93
C PHE A 530 -13.50 -13.72 7.36
N LEU A 531 -13.31 -14.98 7.77
CA LEU A 531 -13.53 -15.37 9.16
C LEU A 531 -12.45 -14.76 10.04
N HIS A 532 -12.76 -13.62 10.65
CA HIS A 532 -11.87 -12.88 11.56
C HIS A 532 -11.89 -13.48 12.97
N PHE A 533 -10.74 -13.89 13.48
CA PHE A 533 -10.57 -14.23 14.90
C PHE A 533 -9.69 -13.20 15.60
N SER A 534 -10.31 -12.35 16.42
CA SER A 534 -9.65 -11.36 17.25
C SER A 534 -9.77 -11.75 18.72
N VAL A 535 -8.66 -11.61 19.45
CA VAL A 535 -8.65 -11.73 20.91
C VAL A 535 -8.73 -10.31 21.45
N HIS A 536 -9.77 -10.02 22.20
CA HIS A 536 -10.00 -8.71 22.81
C HIS A 536 -9.54 -8.68 24.27
N ALA A 537 -9.31 -7.49 24.81
CA ALA A 537 -9.09 -7.22 26.23
C ALA A 537 -10.41 -6.79 26.89
N TRP A 538 -10.79 -7.46 27.98
CA TRP A 538 -12.00 -7.11 28.73
C TRP A 538 -11.77 -5.95 29.71
N LYS A 539 -12.58 -4.89 29.62
CA LYS A 539 -12.70 -3.83 30.64
C LYS A 539 -14.15 -3.74 31.14
N PRO A 540 -14.38 -3.54 32.45
CA PRO A 540 -15.74 -3.36 33.00
C PRO A 540 -16.50 -2.17 32.40
N ASP A 541 -15.79 -1.13 31.98
CA ASP A 541 -16.36 0.16 31.53
C ASP A 541 -16.19 0.38 30.00
N HIS A 542 -16.47 -0.65 29.21
CA HIS A 542 -16.33 -0.60 27.74
C HIS A 542 -17.22 0.50 27.11
N LYS A 543 -16.62 1.43 26.36
CA LYS A 543 -17.35 2.40 25.52
C LYS A 543 -17.55 1.84 24.11
N GLU A 544 -18.75 2.01 23.56
CA GLU A 544 -19.09 1.56 22.20
C GLU A 544 -18.16 2.25 21.18
N GLY A 545 -17.34 1.47 20.47
CA GLY A 545 -16.35 1.97 19.49
C GLY A 545 -14.87 1.93 19.91
N GLU A 546 -14.54 1.50 21.14
CA GLU A 546 -13.15 1.32 21.61
C GLU A 546 -12.53 0.04 21.02
N ASP A 547 -11.35 0.14 20.40
CA ASP A 547 -10.63 -1.03 19.87
C ASP A 547 -9.86 -1.74 20.97
N THR A 548 -10.23 -3.00 21.23
CA THR A 548 -9.74 -3.79 22.35
C THR A 548 -8.85 -4.97 21.93
N ARG A 549 -8.39 -5.05 20.67
CA ARG A 549 -7.65 -6.21 20.12
C ARG A 549 -6.20 -6.34 20.65
N ILE A 550 -5.74 -7.57 20.89
CA ILE A 550 -4.37 -7.88 21.39
C ILE A 550 -3.45 -8.39 20.25
N LEU A 551 -2.28 -7.74 20.08
CA LEU A 551 -1.23 -8.07 19.11
C LEU A 551 -0.05 -8.87 19.74
N PRO A 552 0.79 -9.59 18.95
CA PRO A 552 0.66 -9.80 17.51
C PRO A 552 -0.45 -10.80 17.19
N VAL A 553 -1.29 -10.42 16.24
CA VAL A 553 -2.32 -11.27 15.67
C VAL A 553 -1.64 -12.09 14.58
N HIS A 554 -1.13 -13.29 14.88
CA HIS A 554 -0.59 -14.18 13.85
C HIS A 554 -1.68 -14.49 12.82
N TYR A 555 -1.47 -14.06 11.57
CA TYR A 555 -2.53 -13.82 10.58
C TYR A 555 -3.11 -15.07 9.91
N SER A 556 -2.28 -16.11 9.66
CA SER A 556 -2.71 -17.37 9.02
C SER A 556 -3.90 -18.02 9.72
N ASP A 557 -4.04 -17.76 11.01
CA ASP A 557 -5.01 -18.42 11.87
C ASP A 557 -6.30 -17.62 12.05
N ASN A 558 -6.34 -16.37 11.56
CA ASN A 558 -7.41 -15.42 11.87
C ASN A 558 -8.17 -14.91 10.68
N TYR A 559 -7.76 -15.23 9.45
CA TYR A 559 -8.49 -14.85 8.25
C TYR A 559 -8.33 -15.94 7.22
N PHE A 560 -9.36 -16.76 7.09
CA PHE A 560 -9.39 -17.83 6.10
C PHE A 560 -10.76 -17.88 5.44
N SER A 561 -10.76 -18.39 4.21
CA SER A 561 -11.97 -18.71 3.47
C SER A 561 -12.22 -20.20 3.60
N LEU A 562 -13.45 -20.61 3.90
CA LEU A 562 -13.83 -22.02 3.90
C LEU A 562 -14.82 -22.30 2.77
N ALA A 563 -14.41 -23.05 1.77
CA ALA A 563 -15.33 -23.59 0.78
C ALA A 563 -16.26 -24.64 1.40
N SER A 564 -17.30 -25.01 0.66
CA SER A 564 -18.29 -26.00 1.11
C SER A 564 -17.63 -27.35 1.43
N GLY A 565 -17.80 -27.80 2.68
CA GLY A 565 -17.23 -29.04 3.19
C GLY A 565 -15.79 -28.95 3.69
N GLU A 566 -15.12 -27.80 3.58
CA GLU A 566 -13.78 -27.62 4.12
C GLU A 566 -13.79 -27.38 5.63
N ASP A 567 -12.68 -27.72 6.28
CA ASP A 567 -12.43 -27.37 7.67
C ASP A 567 -11.03 -26.82 7.89
N PHE A 568 -10.88 -26.05 8.97
CA PHE A 568 -9.67 -25.35 9.32
C PHE A 568 -9.44 -25.41 10.83
N SER A 569 -8.19 -25.61 11.24
CA SER A 569 -7.80 -25.66 12.65
C SER A 569 -6.90 -24.49 12.99
N VAL A 570 -7.20 -23.84 14.11
CA VAL A 570 -6.43 -22.72 14.67
C VAL A 570 -5.83 -23.16 15.99
N PHE A 571 -4.53 -22.93 16.15
CA PHE A 571 -3.83 -23.11 17.42
C PHE A 571 -3.15 -21.79 17.80
N LYS A 572 -3.42 -21.29 19.01
CA LYS A 572 -2.76 -20.09 19.53
C LYS A 572 -2.27 -20.31 20.95
N SER A 573 -1.07 -19.81 21.24
CA SER A 573 -0.53 -19.78 22.60
C SER A 573 0.25 -18.49 22.86
N LYS A 574 0.15 -17.94 24.06
CA LYS A 574 0.99 -16.84 24.57
C LYS A 574 1.45 -17.14 25.98
#